data_AF-A0A536JSW8-F1
#
_entry.id   AF-A0A536JSW8-F1
#
_cell.length_a   1.000
_cell.length_b   1.000
_cell.length_c   1.000
_cell.angle_alpha   90.00
_cell.angle_beta   90.00
_cell.angle_gamma   90.00
#
_symmetry.space_group_name_H-M   'P 1'
#
loop_
_entity.id
_entity.type
_entity.pdbx_description
1 polymer ?
#
loop_
_entity_poly.entity_id
_entity_poly.type
_entity_poly.pdbx_seq_one_letter_code
_entity_poly.pdbx_strand_id
1 'polypeptide(L)'
;MGPAQTLLRPDPRPASAWPGHVPRATLVNFSLGQGRCQEHRLGSADCRNGGPPRPISSGSAGPPGQSWLVGRPNTLGRQHRRRARLHTQSWVNVGVARARILQNRPPIGVRFFAHTADLGIEVWAPSLESCFARAAAGMFASFVALGPRSGAEQSVRVEVSADGVEELMVSWLEELLFESEVKGIALHSFEVQSVAASHAVGLAQGAAFGPASTQVGPVIKAVTRHGLEVRRAGRHWRARIIFDV
;
A
#
# COMPACT_ATOMS: atom_id res chain seq x y z
N MET A 1 -14.21 -1.86 70.58
CA MET A 1 -12.91 -1.28 70.97
C MET A 1 -11.89 -1.74 69.93
N GLY A 2 -11.25 -0.82 69.22
CA GLY A 2 -10.17 -1.12 68.25
C GLY A 2 -8.86 -1.56 68.93
N PRO A 3 -7.73 -1.72 68.19
CA PRO A 3 -7.25 -0.70 67.24
C PRO A 3 -6.74 -1.23 65.88
N ALA A 4 -6.40 -0.23 65.04
CA ALA A 4 -5.99 -0.26 63.65
C ALA A 4 -4.53 -0.63 63.39
N GLN A 5 -4.23 -0.97 62.12
CA GLN A 5 -2.99 -0.82 61.31
C GLN A 5 -3.10 -1.83 60.13
N THR A 6 -2.68 -1.65 58.88
CA THR A 6 -1.96 -0.62 58.10
C THR A 6 -2.15 -0.96 56.62
N LEU A 7 -2.21 0.07 55.76
CA LEU A 7 -2.19 0.03 54.29
C LEU A 7 -1.13 -0.90 53.70
N LEU A 8 -1.44 -1.62 52.60
CA LEU A 8 -0.48 -1.82 51.51
C LEU A 8 -1.23 -2.14 50.19
N ARG A 9 -1.12 -1.23 49.21
CA ARG A 9 -1.39 -1.53 47.80
C ARG A 9 -0.28 -2.46 47.26
N PRO A 10 -0.58 -3.42 46.37
CA PRO A 10 0.43 -3.92 45.45
C PRO A 10 0.49 -3.04 44.19
N ASP A 11 1.72 -2.58 43.95
CA ASP A 11 2.25 -1.78 42.84
C ASP A 11 2.14 -2.53 41.48
N PRO A 12 2.04 -1.84 40.33
CA PRO A 12 1.94 -2.48 39.01
C PRO A 12 3.30 -2.50 38.31
N ARG A 13 3.93 -3.67 38.09
CA ARG A 13 5.11 -3.81 37.19
C ARG A 13 5.32 -5.25 36.69
N PRO A 14 6.06 -5.47 35.58
CA PRO A 14 6.27 -4.60 34.41
C PRO A 14 6.15 -5.32 33.05
N ALA A 15 5.91 -4.52 32.02
CA ALA A 15 6.26 -4.83 30.64
C ALA A 15 7.79 -4.84 30.47
N SER A 16 8.40 -5.99 30.24
CA SER A 16 9.75 -6.08 29.62
C SER A 16 10.19 -7.52 29.43
N ALA A 17 10.23 -7.97 28.17
CA ALA A 17 11.19 -8.95 27.67
C ALA A 17 11.14 -8.92 26.13
N TRP A 18 11.76 -7.91 25.52
CA TRP A 18 12.06 -7.93 24.09
C TRP A 18 13.59 -7.99 23.94
N PRO A 19 14.17 -9.15 23.58
CA PRO A 19 15.60 -9.29 23.51
C PRO A 19 16.18 -8.47 22.34
N GLY A 20 17.16 -7.63 22.66
CA GLY A 20 17.94 -6.81 21.73
C GLY A 20 18.95 -7.62 20.91
N HIS A 21 18.52 -8.70 20.28
CA HIS A 21 19.35 -9.45 19.32
C HIS A 21 18.64 -9.52 17.98
N VAL A 22 19.30 -8.99 16.95
CA VAL A 22 18.94 -9.18 15.55
C VAL A 22 19.14 -10.67 15.22
N PRO A 23 18.10 -11.49 15.01
CA PRO A 23 18.29 -12.87 14.60
C PRO A 23 18.60 -12.89 13.10
N ARG A 24 19.57 -13.72 12.71
CA ARG A 24 19.80 -14.11 11.31
C ARG A 24 18.51 -14.66 10.72
N ALA A 25 18.18 -14.20 9.51
CA ALA A 25 17.00 -14.62 8.74
C ALA A 25 16.89 -16.14 8.70
N THR A 26 15.83 -16.68 9.29
CA THR A 26 15.44 -18.08 9.10
C THR A 26 14.57 -18.13 7.84
N LEU A 27 15.10 -18.77 6.81
CA LEU A 27 14.39 -19.04 5.55
C LEU A 27 13.19 -19.95 5.85
N VAL A 28 11.98 -19.44 5.68
CA VAL A 28 10.78 -20.27 5.59
C VAL A 28 10.76 -20.81 4.17
N ASN A 29 11.03 -22.11 4.02
CA ASN A 29 10.98 -22.80 2.73
C ASN A 29 9.52 -22.93 2.30
N PHE A 30 9.11 -22.15 1.30
CA PHE A 30 7.84 -22.34 0.61
C PHE A 30 8.06 -23.38 -0.50
N SER A 31 7.60 -24.61 -0.25
CA SER A 31 7.66 -25.71 -1.23
C SER A 31 6.67 -25.44 -2.37
N LEU A 32 7.19 -25.04 -3.53
CA LEU A 32 6.42 -24.98 -4.77
C LEU A 32 6.31 -26.40 -5.35
N GLY A 33 5.14 -27.01 -5.18
CA GLY A 33 4.76 -28.23 -5.88
C GLY A 33 4.66 -27.98 -7.39
N GLN A 34 5.54 -28.63 -8.16
CA GLN A 34 5.44 -28.68 -9.62
C GLN A 34 4.34 -29.65 -10.04
N GLY A 35 3.21 -29.12 -10.53
CA GLY A 35 2.21 -29.88 -11.28
C GLY A 35 2.36 -29.61 -12.78
N ARG A 36 2.85 -30.62 -13.53
CA ARG A 36 2.79 -30.69 -14.99
C ARG A 36 1.42 -31.24 -15.41
N CYS A 37 0.79 -30.64 -16.42
CA CYS A 37 -0.19 -31.27 -17.33
C CYS A 37 -0.28 -30.37 -18.59
N GLN A 38 0.50 -30.66 -19.63
CA GLN A 38 0.11 -31.43 -20.84
C GLN A 38 -0.95 -30.74 -21.72
N GLU A 39 -0.46 -30.27 -22.87
CA GLU A 39 -1.18 -29.80 -24.04
C GLU A 39 -2.16 -30.86 -24.58
N HIS A 40 -3.39 -30.43 -24.89
CA HIS A 40 -4.28 -31.15 -25.79
C HIS A 40 -4.52 -30.32 -27.06
N ARG A 41 -4.17 -30.98 -28.17
CA ARG A 41 -4.24 -30.58 -29.57
C ARG A 41 -5.58 -31.04 -30.15
N LEU A 42 -6.41 -30.13 -30.63
CA LEU A 42 -7.52 -30.32 -31.59
C LEU A 42 -7.67 -28.97 -32.30
N GLY A 43 -7.79 -28.80 -33.62
CA GLY A 43 -8.22 -29.68 -34.69
C GLY A 43 -9.16 -28.85 -35.60
N SER A 44 -8.62 -28.41 -36.73
CA SER A 44 -9.26 -27.97 -38.00
C SER A 44 -10.79 -27.77 -38.10
N ALA A 45 -11.20 -26.62 -38.65
CA ALA A 45 -12.28 -26.55 -39.65
C ALA A 45 -12.25 -25.22 -40.44
N ASP A 46 -12.08 -25.35 -41.76
CA ASP A 46 -12.40 -24.39 -42.82
C ASP A 46 -13.88 -23.93 -42.77
N CYS A 47 -14.17 -22.69 -43.18
CA CYS A 47 -15.01 -22.40 -44.36
C CYS A 47 -15.18 -20.89 -44.61
N ARG A 48 -15.39 -20.60 -45.90
CA ARG A 48 -15.27 -19.32 -46.60
C ARG A 48 -16.58 -18.52 -46.63
N ASN A 49 -16.43 -17.23 -46.91
CA ASN A 49 -17.29 -16.32 -47.68
C ASN A 49 -18.69 -15.92 -47.14
N GLY A 50 -18.88 -14.60 -47.07
CA GLY A 50 -20.19 -13.95 -47.02
C GLY A 50 -20.08 -12.44 -46.75
N GLY A 51 -19.90 -11.66 -47.82
CA GLY A 51 -19.93 -10.18 -47.78
C GLY A 51 -21.34 -9.60 -47.54
N PRO A 52 -21.45 -8.26 -47.42
CA PRO A 52 -22.45 -7.60 -46.58
C PRO A 52 -23.69 -7.12 -47.34
N PRO A 53 -24.71 -6.63 -46.61
CA PRO A 53 -25.46 -5.48 -47.10
C PRO A 53 -25.62 -4.35 -46.08
N ARG A 54 -25.59 -3.12 -46.60
CA ARG A 54 -26.13 -1.85 -46.06
C ARG A 54 -27.21 -1.38 -47.06
N PRO A 55 -27.87 -0.22 -46.88
CA PRO A 55 -28.57 0.36 -45.73
C PRO A 55 -29.98 0.88 -46.13
N ILE A 56 -30.87 1.27 -45.20
CA ILE A 56 -31.88 2.31 -45.49
C ILE A 56 -32.31 3.08 -44.21
N SER A 57 -32.57 4.38 -44.40
CA SER A 57 -33.10 5.45 -43.52
C SER A 57 -34.50 5.15 -42.94
N SER A 58 -35.19 5.91 -42.08
CA SER A 58 -35.40 7.35 -41.83
C SER A 58 -36.51 7.52 -40.76
N GLY A 59 -36.59 8.69 -40.10
CA GLY A 59 -37.80 9.22 -39.42
C GLY A 59 -37.93 8.86 -37.94
N SER A 60 -38.45 9.67 -37.03
CA SER A 60 -39.21 10.93 -37.11
C SER A 60 -39.24 11.61 -35.74
N ALA A 61 -39.41 12.93 -35.74
CA ALA A 61 -39.61 13.79 -34.59
C ALA A 61 -40.98 13.61 -33.90
N GLY A 62 -41.07 13.96 -32.61
CA GLY A 62 -42.32 14.21 -31.87
C GLY A 62 -42.07 14.65 -30.40
N PRO A 63 -42.94 15.48 -29.78
CA PRO A 63 -42.60 16.47 -28.74
C PRO A 63 -43.33 16.20 -27.39
N PRO A 64 -43.80 17.22 -26.63
CA PRO A 64 -43.15 18.11 -25.67
C PRO A 64 -43.57 17.80 -24.20
N GLY A 65 -43.00 18.45 -23.19
CA GLY A 65 -43.57 18.33 -21.83
C GLY A 65 -42.72 18.90 -20.70
N GLN A 66 -43.37 19.59 -19.79
CA GLN A 66 -42.81 20.52 -18.82
C GLN A 66 -42.40 19.88 -17.48
N SER A 67 -41.53 20.59 -16.75
CA SER A 67 -41.55 20.85 -15.30
C SER A 67 -41.85 19.71 -14.34
N TRP A 68 -40.93 19.44 -13.41
CA TRP A 68 -41.21 19.49 -11.97
C TRP A 68 -39.95 19.85 -11.18
N LEU A 69 -40.15 20.79 -10.25
CA LEU A 69 -39.26 21.11 -9.15
C LEU A 69 -39.16 19.96 -8.13
N VAL A 70 -38.22 20.16 -7.21
CA VAL A 70 -38.14 19.66 -5.83
C VAL A 70 -37.11 18.54 -5.62
N GLY A 71 -36.10 18.88 -4.80
CA GLY A 71 -35.28 17.90 -4.10
C GLY A 71 -33.83 18.31 -3.88
N ARG A 72 -33.56 19.26 -2.96
CA ARG A 72 -32.34 19.13 -2.14
C ARG A 72 -32.67 18.10 -1.06
N PRO A 73 -31.74 17.19 -0.75
CA PRO A 73 -31.03 17.43 0.50
C PRO A 73 -29.51 17.37 0.37
N ASN A 74 -28.94 18.23 1.19
CA ASN A 74 -27.58 18.30 1.70
C ASN A 74 -26.98 16.92 2.01
N THR A 75 -25.75 16.66 1.60
CA THR A 75 -24.79 15.89 2.40
C THR A 75 -23.37 16.20 1.93
N LEU A 76 -22.50 16.33 2.92
CA LEU A 76 -21.11 16.76 2.87
C LEU A 76 -20.30 15.91 1.88
N GLY A 77 -20.19 16.40 0.65
CA GLY A 77 -19.22 15.88 -0.31
C GLY A 77 -17.82 16.14 0.20
N ARG A 78 -17.14 15.07 0.63
CA ARG A 78 -15.68 15.00 0.77
C ARG A 78 -15.06 15.68 -0.44
N GLN A 79 -14.43 16.82 -0.21
CA GLN A 79 -13.68 17.52 -1.26
C GLN A 79 -12.38 16.75 -1.54
N HIS A 80 -12.47 15.68 -2.33
CA HIS A 80 -11.31 15.22 -3.09
C HIS A 80 -11.08 16.22 -4.22
N ARG A 81 -10.34 17.30 -3.92
CA ARG A 81 -9.82 18.19 -4.96
C ARG A 81 -8.68 17.49 -5.70
N ARG A 82 -9.05 16.68 -6.69
CA ARG A 82 -8.14 16.29 -7.79
C ARG A 82 -7.91 17.50 -8.70
N ARG A 83 -6.70 18.06 -8.64
CA ARG A 83 -5.87 18.50 -9.80
C ARG A 83 -4.68 19.32 -9.30
N ALA A 84 -3.47 18.78 -9.47
CA ALA A 84 -2.30 19.61 -9.70
C ALA A 84 -1.36 18.89 -10.69
N ARG A 85 -1.44 19.40 -11.92
CA ARG A 85 -0.43 19.49 -13.00
C ARG A 85 0.95 18.89 -12.66
N LEU A 86 1.44 18.01 -13.54
CA LEU A 86 2.83 17.54 -13.62
C LEU A 86 3.75 18.76 -13.70
N HIS A 87 4.20 19.25 -12.55
CA HIS A 87 5.31 20.18 -12.46
C HIS A 87 6.50 19.36 -11.99
N THR A 88 7.34 18.97 -12.95
CA THR A 88 8.65 18.37 -12.71
C THR A 88 9.57 19.45 -12.16
N GLN A 89 9.28 19.94 -10.95
CA GLN A 89 10.14 20.89 -10.28
C GLN A 89 11.23 20.11 -9.54
N SER A 90 12.44 20.30 -10.05
CA SER A 90 13.72 19.86 -9.49
C SER A 90 13.87 20.36 -8.06
N TRP A 91 13.67 19.47 -7.08
CA TRP A 91 14.05 19.69 -5.69
C TRP A 91 15.49 19.22 -5.51
N VAL A 92 16.41 20.18 -5.52
CA VAL A 92 17.85 19.99 -5.37
C VAL A 92 18.15 19.60 -3.91
N ASN A 93 18.76 18.43 -3.72
CA ASN A 93 19.52 17.97 -2.53
C ASN A 93 18.90 18.21 -1.13
N VAL A 94 17.68 17.76 -0.90
CA VAL A 94 17.27 17.33 0.45
C VAL A 94 17.55 15.83 0.55
N GLY A 95 18.03 15.32 1.68
CA GLY A 95 18.35 13.90 1.88
C GLY A 95 17.10 13.02 1.72
N VAL A 96 16.77 12.66 0.48
CA VAL A 96 15.61 11.83 0.15
C VAL A 96 15.82 10.44 0.71
N ALA A 97 14.91 10.00 1.57
CA ALA A 97 14.94 8.64 2.07
C ALA A 97 14.39 7.69 1.01
N ARG A 98 15.12 6.61 0.73
CA ARG A 98 14.78 5.66 -0.33
C ARG A 98 14.63 4.25 0.23
N ALA A 99 13.63 3.54 -0.27
CA ALA A 99 13.46 2.11 -0.06
C ALA A 99 12.99 1.45 -1.35
N ARG A 100 13.41 0.21 -1.59
CA ARG A 100 13.07 -0.54 -2.79
C ARG A 100 12.81 -2.01 -2.44
N ILE A 101 11.85 -2.61 -3.12
CA ILE A 101 11.62 -4.06 -3.12
C ILE A 101 12.67 -4.70 -4.02
N LEU A 102 13.38 -5.69 -3.50
CA LEU A 102 14.40 -6.41 -4.25
C LEU A 102 13.89 -7.80 -4.59
N GLN A 103 14.32 -8.33 -5.75
CA GLN A 103 14.04 -9.71 -6.10
C GLN A 103 14.56 -10.67 -5.01
N ASN A 104 13.69 -11.57 -4.56
CA ASN A 104 13.98 -12.65 -3.60
C ASN A 104 14.58 -12.20 -2.26
N ARG A 105 14.35 -10.95 -1.83
CA ARG A 105 14.86 -10.46 -0.53
C ARG A 105 13.82 -9.57 0.16
N PRO A 106 13.63 -9.73 1.49
CA PRO A 106 12.82 -8.79 2.24
C PRO A 106 13.46 -7.40 2.22
N PRO A 107 12.66 -6.32 2.30
CA PRO A 107 13.17 -4.96 2.40
C PRO A 107 14.06 -4.78 3.64
N ILE A 108 15.10 -3.95 3.51
CA ILE A 108 16.04 -3.68 4.60
C ILE A 108 15.31 -3.03 5.77
N GLY A 109 15.51 -3.56 6.98
CA GLY A 109 14.93 -3.01 8.20
C GLY A 109 13.42 -3.23 8.31
N VAL A 110 12.89 -4.26 7.66
CA VAL A 110 11.50 -4.70 7.77
C VAL A 110 11.45 -6.15 8.25
N ARG A 111 10.53 -6.45 9.17
CA ARG A 111 10.21 -7.80 9.64
C ARG A 111 8.72 -8.04 9.60
N PHE A 112 8.33 -9.13 8.96
CA PHE A 112 6.93 -9.58 8.90
C PHE A 112 6.57 -10.42 10.14
N PHE A 113 5.31 -10.35 10.55
CA PHE A 113 4.74 -11.22 11.58
C PHE A 113 3.25 -11.48 11.30
N ALA A 114 2.73 -12.59 11.80
CA ALA A 114 1.31 -12.91 11.74
C ALA A 114 0.56 -12.31 12.94
N HIS A 115 -0.63 -11.77 12.72
CA HIS A 115 -1.48 -11.24 13.78
C HIS A 115 -2.92 -11.69 13.58
N THR A 116 -3.41 -12.68 14.34
CA THR A 116 -4.84 -13.07 14.35
C THR A 116 -5.54 -13.10 12.97
N ALA A 117 -4.91 -13.75 11.98
CA ALA A 117 -5.32 -13.84 10.56
C ALA A 117 -4.94 -12.66 9.63
N ASP A 118 -4.44 -11.56 10.17
CA ASP A 118 -3.86 -10.42 9.47
C ASP A 118 -2.34 -10.52 9.27
N LEU A 119 -1.83 -9.64 8.42
CA LEU A 119 -0.40 -9.43 8.19
C LEU A 119 0.09 -8.21 8.96
N GLY A 120 1.19 -8.35 9.70
CA GLY A 120 1.86 -7.23 10.36
C GLY A 120 3.30 -7.03 9.89
N ILE A 121 3.76 -5.77 9.96
CA ILE A 121 5.18 -5.42 9.78
C ILE A 121 5.72 -4.62 10.96
N GLU A 122 6.97 -4.88 11.28
CA GLU A 122 7.80 -3.99 12.09
C GLU A 122 8.92 -3.41 11.23
N VAL A 123 9.14 -2.11 11.40
CA VAL A 123 10.09 -1.33 10.60
C VAL A 123 11.06 -0.65 11.54
N TRP A 124 12.34 -0.61 11.15
CA TRP A 124 13.37 0.18 11.83
C TRP A 124 14.16 0.98 10.82
N ALA A 125 14.45 2.24 11.12
CA ALA A 125 15.13 3.14 10.18
C ALA A 125 15.94 4.24 10.90
N PRO A 126 16.97 4.83 10.27
CA PRO A 126 17.76 5.90 10.89
C PRO A 126 17.00 7.23 10.99
N SER A 127 16.02 7.47 10.12
CA SER A 127 15.20 8.70 10.08
C SER A 127 13.72 8.37 9.94
N LEU A 128 12.86 9.36 10.17
CA LEU A 128 11.41 9.21 10.05
C LEU A 128 11.00 8.95 8.60
N GLU A 129 11.58 9.71 7.66
CA GLU A 129 11.39 9.57 6.22
C GLU A 129 11.82 8.16 5.76
N SER A 130 12.94 7.65 6.28
CA SER A 130 13.40 6.30 6.01
C SER A 130 12.47 5.24 6.59
N CYS A 131 11.80 5.53 7.71
CA CYS A 131 10.79 4.66 8.28
C CYS A 131 9.55 4.57 7.38
N PHE A 132 9.08 5.70 6.86
CA PHE A 132 7.96 5.77 5.91
C PHE A 132 8.28 5.04 4.60
N ALA A 133 9.47 5.27 4.04
CA ALA A 133 9.91 4.59 2.82
C ALA A 133 9.98 3.07 3.02
N ARG A 134 10.58 2.61 4.12
CA ARG A 134 10.69 1.17 4.43
C ARG A 134 9.34 0.54 4.76
N ALA A 135 8.43 1.26 5.41
CA ALA A 135 7.07 0.78 5.65
C ALA A 135 6.33 0.52 4.34
N ALA A 136 6.41 1.46 3.39
CA ALA A 136 5.84 1.28 2.05
C ALA A 136 6.46 0.08 1.33
N ALA A 137 7.79 -0.03 1.32
CA ALA A 137 8.47 -1.19 0.74
C ALA A 137 8.05 -2.50 1.41
N GLY A 138 7.87 -2.51 2.74
CA GLY A 138 7.40 -3.65 3.51
C GLY A 138 5.99 -4.08 3.13
N MET A 139 5.06 -3.12 3.06
CA MET A 139 3.68 -3.35 2.67
C MET A 139 3.60 -3.95 1.26
N PHE A 140 4.23 -3.34 0.27
CA PHE A 140 4.17 -3.88 -1.10
C PHE A 140 4.94 -5.20 -1.25
N ALA A 141 6.05 -5.40 -0.55
CA ALA A 141 6.78 -6.67 -0.62
C ALA A 141 5.99 -7.87 -0.06
N SER A 142 4.89 -7.65 0.67
CA SER A 142 4.07 -8.75 1.15
C SER A 142 3.10 -9.31 0.11
N PHE A 143 2.77 -8.52 -0.91
CA PHE A 143 1.83 -8.92 -1.96
C PHE A 143 2.38 -8.71 -3.37
N VAL A 144 3.59 -8.18 -3.55
CA VAL A 144 4.24 -7.94 -4.86
C VAL A 144 5.60 -8.65 -4.90
N ALA A 145 5.81 -9.45 -5.94
CA ALA A 145 7.12 -9.96 -6.33
C ALA A 145 7.55 -9.39 -7.67
N LEU A 146 8.82 -8.99 -7.75
CA LEU A 146 9.46 -8.55 -8.98
C LEU A 146 9.86 -9.77 -9.82
N GLY A 147 9.41 -9.79 -11.06
CA GLY A 147 9.81 -10.75 -12.09
C GLY A 147 11.14 -10.38 -12.74
N PRO A 148 11.71 -11.27 -13.57
CA PRO A 148 13.02 -11.09 -14.21
C PRO A 148 13.00 -10.07 -15.36
N ARG A 149 11.82 -9.63 -15.81
CA ARG A 149 11.64 -8.67 -16.89
C ARG A 149 11.41 -7.28 -16.33
N SER A 150 11.92 -6.25 -17.01
CA SER A 150 11.59 -4.87 -16.68
C SER A 150 10.29 -4.45 -17.38
N GLY A 151 9.42 -3.75 -16.65
CA GLY A 151 8.23 -3.12 -17.22
C GLY A 151 8.46 -1.64 -17.54
N ALA A 152 7.48 -1.01 -18.19
CA ALA A 152 7.48 0.44 -18.34
C ALA A 152 7.25 1.10 -16.97
N GLU A 153 8.24 1.85 -16.49
CA GLU A 153 8.17 2.54 -15.21
C GLU A 153 7.16 3.68 -15.24
N GLN A 154 6.32 3.73 -14.21
CA GLN A 154 5.37 4.81 -13.93
C GLN A 154 5.70 5.39 -12.57
N SER A 155 5.69 6.73 -12.50
CA SER A 155 5.94 7.47 -11.27
C SER A 155 4.65 8.08 -10.74
N VAL A 156 4.43 7.96 -9.43
CA VAL A 156 3.29 8.52 -8.70
C VAL A 156 3.82 9.45 -7.62
N ARG A 157 3.43 10.71 -7.65
CA ARG A 157 3.68 11.64 -6.55
C ARG A 157 2.55 11.50 -5.55
N VAL A 158 2.92 11.33 -4.28
CA VAL A 158 1.98 11.21 -3.16
C VAL A 158 2.25 12.34 -2.18
N GLU A 159 1.18 12.99 -1.76
CA GLU A 159 1.20 14.09 -0.81
C GLU A 159 -0.02 13.96 0.10
N VAL A 160 0.22 13.81 1.41
CA VAL A 160 -0.82 13.51 2.39
C VAL A 160 -0.67 14.42 3.61
N SER A 161 -1.80 14.70 4.26
CA SER A 161 -1.86 15.45 5.51
C SER A 161 -2.70 14.69 6.53
N ALA A 162 -2.24 14.67 7.78
CA ALA A 162 -2.94 14.01 8.88
C ALA A 162 -2.49 14.58 10.23
N ASP A 163 -3.30 14.36 11.27
CA ASP A 163 -2.98 14.82 12.62
C ASP A 163 -2.08 13.81 13.35
N GLY A 164 -0.77 14.06 13.29
CA GLY A 164 0.23 13.25 13.97
C GLY A 164 0.89 12.20 13.09
N VAL A 165 2.06 11.72 13.54
CA VAL A 165 2.94 10.86 12.74
C VAL A 165 2.32 9.49 12.42
N GLU A 166 1.50 8.96 13.32
CA GLU A 166 0.83 7.67 13.16
C GLU A 166 -0.26 7.73 12.09
N GLU A 167 -1.17 8.70 12.19
CA GLU A 167 -2.21 8.92 11.16
C GLU A 167 -1.59 9.32 9.82
N LEU A 168 -0.45 10.01 9.83
CA LEU A 168 0.30 10.32 8.62
C LEU A 168 0.89 9.08 7.97
N MET A 169 1.36 8.10 8.75
CA MET A 169 1.81 6.80 8.24
C MET A 169 0.65 6.03 7.60
N VAL A 170 -0.52 5.99 8.25
CA VAL A 170 -1.73 5.36 7.70
C VAL A 170 -2.09 6.01 6.37
N SER A 171 -2.25 7.34 6.36
CA SER A 171 -2.64 8.09 5.17
C SER A 171 -1.63 7.90 4.01
N TRP A 172 -0.33 7.87 4.33
CA TRP A 172 0.72 7.62 3.35
C TRP A 172 0.60 6.24 2.70
N LEU A 173 0.41 5.19 3.50
CA LEU A 173 0.31 3.82 3.01
C LEU A 173 -1.01 3.57 2.28
N GLU A 174 -2.13 4.12 2.77
CA GLU A 174 -3.44 4.04 2.11
C GLU A 174 -3.44 4.73 0.74
N GLU A 175 -2.83 5.93 0.63
CA GLU A 175 -2.75 6.64 -0.65
C GLU A 175 -1.90 5.87 -1.67
N LEU A 176 -0.79 5.25 -1.23
CA LEU A 176 0.01 4.38 -2.10
C LEU A 176 -0.77 3.15 -2.56
N LEU A 177 -1.52 2.52 -1.66
CA LEU A 177 -2.35 1.36 -1.97
C LEU A 177 -3.44 1.74 -2.99
N PHE A 178 -4.14 2.85 -2.74
CA PHE A 178 -5.15 3.40 -3.64
C PHE A 178 -4.58 3.69 -5.04
N GLU A 179 -3.42 4.35 -5.12
CA GLU A 179 -2.79 4.66 -6.41
C GLU A 179 -2.35 3.40 -7.16
N SER A 180 -1.86 2.39 -6.45
CA SER A 180 -1.53 1.07 -7.01
C SER A 180 -2.76 0.39 -7.61
N GLU A 181 -3.88 0.35 -6.88
CA GLU A 181 -5.13 -0.28 -7.33
C GLU A 181 -5.74 0.44 -8.53
N VAL A 182 -5.89 1.77 -8.45
CA VAL A 182 -6.54 2.57 -9.50
C VAL A 182 -5.75 2.53 -10.81
N LYS A 183 -4.41 2.49 -10.73
CA LYS A 183 -3.55 2.46 -11.92
C LYS A 183 -3.18 1.05 -12.37
N GLY A 184 -3.45 0.04 -11.57
CA GLY A 184 -3.02 -1.35 -11.84
C GLY A 184 -1.49 -1.49 -11.90
N ILE A 185 -0.76 -0.77 -11.05
CA ILE A 185 0.70 -0.77 -11.01
C ILE A 185 1.23 -1.38 -9.72
N ALA A 186 2.23 -2.23 -9.84
CA ALA A 186 2.99 -2.78 -8.75
C ALA A 186 4.12 -1.82 -8.37
N LEU A 187 3.92 -1.03 -7.31
CA LEU A 187 4.92 -0.12 -6.79
C LEU A 187 6.07 -0.89 -6.13
N HIS A 188 7.30 -0.52 -6.45
CA HIS A 188 8.50 -1.21 -5.96
C HIS A 188 9.63 -0.28 -5.49
N SER A 189 9.58 1.01 -5.81
CA SER A 189 10.57 2.00 -5.37
C SER A 189 9.86 3.17 -4.70
N PHE A 190 10.30 3.54 -3.51
CA PHE A 190 9.66 4.55 -2.67
C PHE A 190 10.69 5.58 -2.23
N GLU A 191 10.42 6.85 -2.53
CA GLU A 191 11.22 8.00 -2.17
C GLU A 191 10.39 8.92 -1.29
N VAL A 192 10.81 9.14 -0.04
CA VAL A 192 10.16 10.08 0.87
C VAL A 192 11.02 11.33 0.93
N GLN A 193 10.45 12.44 0.47
CA GLN A 193 11.13 13.73 0.34
C GLN A 193 11.13 14.48 1.67
N SER A 194 10.01 14.44 2.39
CA SER A 194 9.86 15.09 3.68
C SER A 194 8.74 14.46 4.50
N VAL A 195 8.94 14.35 5.80
CA VAL A 195 7.88 14.06 6.78
C VAL A 195 7.93 15.13 7.86
N ALA A 196 6.90 15.97 7.90
CA ALA A 196 6.67 16.98 8.92
C ALA A 196 5.63 16.49 9.94
N ALA A 197 5.26 17.34 10.90
CA ALA A 197 4.33 16.99 11.98
C ALA A 197 2.95 16.53 11.48
N SER A 198 2.49 17.07 10.34
CA SER A 198 1.16 16.82 9.80
C SER A 198 1.12 16.65 8.29
N HIS A 199 2.27 16.50 7.63
CA HIS A 199 2.37 16.48 6.18
C HIS A 199 3.53 15.60 5.72
N ALA A 200 3.29 14.76 4.71
CA ALA A 200 4.30 13.91 4.10
C ALA A 200 4.21 13.99 2.59
N VAL A 201 5.39 13.98 1.96
CA VAL A 201 5.53 14.06 0.49
C VAL A 201 6.54 13.04 0.02
N GLY A 202 6.20 12.36 -1.07
CA GLY A 202 7.11 11.45 -1.71
C GLY A 202 6.74 11.08 -3.14
N LEU A 203 7.56 10.20 -3.70
CA LEU A 203 7.40 9.61 -5.01
C LEU A 203 7.44 8.09 -4.85
N ALA A 204 6.53 7.41 -5.53
CA ALA A 204 6.61 5.97 -5.72
C ALA A 204 6.77 5.66 -7.20
N GLN A 205 7.50 4.60 -7.52
CA GLN A 205 7.67 4.11 -8.88
C GLN A 205 7.30 2.64 -8.94
N GLY A 206 6.70 2.25 -10.05
CA GLY A 206 6.23 0.91 -10.28
C GLY A 206 6.04 0.61 -11.76
N ALA A 207 5.69 -0.63 -12.05
CA ALA A 207 5.30 -1.06 -13.39
C ALA A 207 3.94 -1.74 -13.32
N ALA A 208 3.21 -1.80 -14.45
CA ALA A 208 1.96 -2.53 -14.53
C ALA A 208 2.13 -4.00 -14.07
N PHE A 209 1.12 -4.55 -13.40
CA PHE A 209 1.12 -5.98 -13.06
C PHE A 209 1.25 -6.84 -14.32
N GLY A 210 2.06 -7.90 -14.24
CA GLY A 210 2.38 -8.77 -15.38
C GLY A 210 3.72 -9.50 -15.21
N PRO A 211 4.43 -9.79 -16.31
CA PRO A 211 5.70 -10.52 -16.26
C PRO A 211 6.84 -9.80 -15.50
N ALA A 212 6.72 -8.49 -15.33
CA ALA A 212 7.70 -7.67 -14.62
C ALA A 212 7.44 -7.59 -13.11
N SER A 213 6.17 -7.64 -12.71
CA SER A 213 5.75 -7.54 -11.32
C SER A 213 4.46 -8.34 -11.14
N THR A 214 4.48 -9.37 -10.30
CA THR A 214 3.35 -10.26 -10.08
C THR A 214 2.84 -10.13 -8.67
N GLN A 215 1.52 -10.21 -8.50
CA GLN A 215 0.92 -10.26 -7.18
C GLN A 215 1.15 -11.64 -6.55
N VAL A 216 1.81 -11.69 -5.40
CA VAL A 216 2.11 -12.92 -4.67
C VAL A 216 1.71 -12.74 -3.21
N GLY A 217 0.67 -13.43 -2.76
CA GLY A 217 0.14 -13.30 -1.40
C GLY A 217 -1.24 -12.64 -1.34
N PRO A 218 -1.78 -12.47 -0.12
CA PRO A 218 -3.10 -11.90 0.06
C PRO A 218 -3.08 -10.39 -0.25
N VAL A 219 -4.18 -9.91 -0.80
CA VAL A 219 -4.35 -8.48 -1.13
C VAL A 219 -4.59 -7.71 0.16
N ILE A 220 -3.77 -6.70 0.43
CA ILE A 220 -4.05 -5.78 1.54
C ILE A 220 -5.24 -4.90 1.14
N LYS A 221 -6.28 -4.86 1.98
CA LYS A 221 -7.48 -4.04 1.80
C LYS A 221 -7.37 -2.69 2.50
N ALA A 222 -6.71 -2.66 3.66
CA ALA A 222 -6.60 -1.45 4.46
C ALA A 222 -5.40 -1.48 5.41
N VAL A 223 -4.97 -0.28 5.80
CA VAL A 223 -3.95 -0.07 6.84
C VAL A 223 -4.68 0.21 8.15
N THR A 224 -4.51 -0.65 9.14
CA THR A 224 -5.29 -0.54 10.38
C THR A 224 -4.62 0.41 11.37
N ARG A 225 -5.44 1.08 12.19
CA ARG A 225 -4.99 1.81 13.39
C ARG A 225 -4.75 0.88 14.57
N HIS A 226 -5.19 -0.37 14.49
CA HIS A 226 -5.07 -1.32 15.59
C HIS A 226 -3.61 -1.71 15.79
N GLY A 227 -3.08 -1.45 16.99
CA GLY A 227 -1.67 -1.75 17.30
C GLY A 227 -0.65 -0.95 16.48
N LEU A 228 -1.10 0.14 15.83
CA LEU A 228 -0.23 1.08 15.15
C LEU A 228 0.66 1.77 16.19
N GLU A 229 1.95 1.82 15.89
CA GLU A 229 2.92 2.54 16.70
C GLU A 229 3.97 3.15 15.79
N VAL A 230 4.22 4.46 15.89
CA VAL A 230 5.35 5.11 15.20
C VAL A 230 6.10 6.00 16.18
N ARG A 231 7.31 5.60 16.55
CA ARG A 231 8.07 6.28 17.61
C ARG A 231 9.57 6.32 17.37
N ARG A 232 10.21 7.28 18.01
CA ARG A 232 11.67 7.35 18.09
C ARG A 232 12.17 6.39 19.17
N ALA A 233 13.07 5.48 18.79
CA ALA A 233 13.76 4.52 19.65
C ALA A 233 15.26 4.82 19.65
N GLY A 234 15.69 5.73 20.53
CA GLY A 234 17.07 6.19 20.60
C GLY A 234 17.50 6.96 19.34
N ARG A 235 18.48 6.43 18.60
CA ARG A 235 18.98 7.02 17.33
C ARG A 235 18.20 6.59 16.09
N HIS A 236 17.18 5.75 16.26
CA HIS A 236 16.43 5.15 15.16
C HIS A 236 14.94 5.43 15.34
N TRP A 237 14.18 5.26 14.27
CA TRP A 237 12.73 5.22 14.27
C TRP A 237 12.26 3.78 14.19
N ARG A 238 11.16 3.47 14.87
CA ARG A 238 10.47 2.19 14.80
C ARG A 238 9.01 2.42 14.45
N ALA A 239 8.49 1.58 13.55
CA ALA A 239 7.05 1.48 13.31
C ALA A 239 6.57 0.04 13.49
N ARG A 240 5.33 -0.12 13.96
CA ARG A 240 4.58 -1.38 13.97
C ARG A 240 3.23 -1.12 13.31
N ILE A 241 2.90 -1.90 12.29
CA ILE A 241 1.70 -1.70 11.46
C ILE A 241 1.05 -3.07 11.24
N ILE A 242 -0.28 -3.11 11.27
CA ILE A 242 -1.09 -4.29 10.97
C ILE A 242 -2.01 -3.94 9.79
N PHE A 243 -2.12 -4.87 8.85
CA PHE A 243 -2.89 -4.73 7.61
C PHE A 243 -4.06 -5.69 7.59
N ASP A 244 -5.22 -5.19 7.16
CA ASP A 244 -6.39 -6.01 6.84
C ASP A 244 -6.18 -6.63 5.45
N VAL A 245 -6.37 -7.94 5.33
CA VAL A 245 -6.10 -8.74 4.11
C VAL A 245 -7.33 -9.48 3.59
#